data_AF-A0A3M1XSX4-F1
#
_entry.id   AF-A0A3M1XSX4-F1
#
_cell.length_a   1.000
_cell.length_b   1.000
_cell.length_c   1.000
_cell.angle_alpha   90.00
_cell.angle_beta   90.00
_cell.angle_gamma   90.00
#
_symmetry.space_group_name_H-M   'P 1'
#
loop_
_entity.id
_entity.type
_entity.pdbx_description
1 polymer ?
#
loop_
_entity_poly.entity_id
_entity_poly.type
_entity_poly.pdbx_seq_one_letter_code
_entity_poly.pdbx_strand_id
1 'polypeptide(L)'
;MNFRKSETVLSFRNAIVLLLLLLGLFLTPGSARTQVPERIISLAPSITEILFSLGLGDRVVGVTNFCDYPKEALKRPKIGGMTNPSLEAIVRLRPDIVVLTTDGNPGEIEERLKGLGIMTFVF
;
A
#
# COMPACT_ATOMS: atom_id res chain seq x y z
N MET A 1 -29.84 13.89 58.67
CA MET A 1 -30.03 14.50 57.33
C MET A 1 -28.66 14.58 56.67
N ASN A 2 -28.34 13.72 55.67
CA ASN A 2 -27.21 13.79 54.70
C ASN A 2 -26.60 12.42 54.30
N PHE A 3 -27.38 11.50 53.74
CA PHE A 3 -26.84 10.26 53.12
C PHE A 3 -27.10 10.14 51.61
N ARG A 4 -27.71 11.14 50.96
CA ARG A 4 -28.15 11.05 49.55
C ARG A 4 -27.19 11.65 48.52
N LYS A 5 -26.09 12.31 48.92
CA LYS A 5 -25.17 13.00 47.99
C LYS A 5 -24.08 12.11 47.40
N SER A 6 -23.64 11.03 48.07
CA SER A 6 -22.48 10.25 47.59
C SER A 6 -22.81 9.25 46.48
N GLU A 7 -24.03 8.71 46.44
CA GLU A 7 -24.46 7.75 45.41
C GLU A 7 -24.60 8.40 44.03
N THR A 8 -25.08 9.65 43.97
CA THR A 8 -25.25 10.40 42.72
C THR A 8 -23.90 10.77 42.09
N VAL A 9 -22.90 11.11 42.91
CA VAL A 9 -21.55 11.45 42.44
C VAL A 9 -20.82 10.22 41.92
N LEU A 10 -21.03 9.05 42.53
CA LEU A 10 -20.43 7.78 42.09
C LEU A 10 -21.04 7.30 40.75
N SER A 11 -22.35 7.48 40.57
CA SER A 11 -23.06 7.19 39.30
C SER A 11 -22.55 8.06 38.15
N PHE A 12 -22.32 9.36 38.39
CA PHE A 12 -21.79 10.27 37.38
C PHE A 12 -20.35 9.94 36.96
N ARG A 13 -19.50 9.57 37.92
CA ARG A 13 -18.11 9.17 37.63
C ARG A 13 -18.05 7.92 36.74
N ASN A 14 -18.91 6.93 37.01
CA ASN A 14 -18.98 5.71 36.20
C ASN A 14 -19.53 5.99 34.80
N ALA A 15 -20.51 6.89 34.67
CA ALA A 15 -21.06 7.30 33.37
C ALA A 15 -20.00 8.00 32.49
N ILE A 16 -19.14 8.84 33.07
CA ILE A 16 -18.04 9.51 32.33
C ILE A 16 -16.99 8.49 31.89
N VAL A 17 -16.59 7.55 32.76
CA VAL A 17 -15.63 6.50 32.39
C VAL A 17 -16.19 5.61 31.27
N LEU A 18 -17.48 5.24 31.35
CA LEU A 18 -18.14 4.48 30.28
C LEU A 18 -18.23 5.28 28.97
N LEU A 19 -18.52 6.59 29.04
CA LEU A 19 -18.56 7.46 27.87
C LEU A 19 -17.17 7.61 27.22
N LEU A 20 -16.11 7.75 28.01
CA LEU A 20 -14.73 7.83 27.52
C LEU A 20 -14.25 6.50 26.91
N LEU A 21 -14.65 5.36 27.50
CA LEU A 21 -14.39 4.04 26.93
C LEU A 21 -15.14 3.83 25.61
N LEU A 22 -16.41 4.27 25.52
CA LEU A 22 -17.20 4.24 24.30
C LEU A 22 -16.63 5.17 23.22
N LEU A 23 -16.17 6.36 23.59
CA LEU A 23 -15.55 7.32 22.66
C LEU A 23 -14.20 6.79 22.12
N GLY A 24 -13.41 6.13 22.97
CA GLY A 24 -12.16 5.46 22.56
C GLY A 24 -12.37 4.33 21.56
N LEU A 25 -13.53 3.66 21.60
CA LEU A 25 -13.89 2.60 20.65
C LEU A 25 -14.16 3.15 19.23
N PHE A 26 -14.74 4.35 19.12
CA PHE A 26 -14.98 5.03 17.83
C PHE A 26 -13.73 5.67 17.21
N LEU A 27 -12.65 5.83 17.99
CA LEU A 27 -11.42 6.49 17.55
C LEU A 27 -10.33 5.52 17.09
N THR A 28 -10.58 4.21 17.10
CA THR A 28 -9.65 3.27 16.45
C THR A 28 -9.82 3.40 14.94
N PRO A 29 -8.81 3.88 14.18
CA PRO A 29 -8.80 3.68 12.74
C PRO A 29 -8.42 2.20 12.48
N GLY A 30 -9.27 1.30 12.96
CA GLY A 30 -9.21 -0.14 12.76
C GLY A 30 -9.90 -0.48 11.44
N SER A 31 -9.38 0.05 10.35
CA SER A 31 -9.73 -0.41 9.02
C SER A 31 -8.45 -0.33 8.21
N ALA A 32 -7.80 -1.48 8.02
CA ALA A 32 -6.94 -1.66 6.88
C ALA A 32 -7.80 -1.30 5.67
N ARG A 33 -7.70 -0.06 5.19
CA ARG A 33 -8.36 0.32 3.96
C ARG A 33 -7.68 -0.51 2.89
N THR A 34 -8.36 -1.53 2.39
CA THR A 34 -8.08 -2.15 1.09
C THR A 34 -8.36 -1.09 0.02
N GLN A 35 -7.52 -0.04 0.00
CA GLN A 35 -7.53 0.91 -1.09
C GLN A 35 -6.97 0.19 -2.30
N VAL A 36 -7.71 0.27 -3.40
CA VAL A 36 -7.24 -0.24 -4.67
C VAL A 36 -5.95 0.51 -5.01
N PRO A 37 -4.84 -0.18 -5.32
CA PRO A 37 -3.58 0.49 -5.67
C PRO A 37 -3.78 1.43 -6.87
N GLU A 38 -3.33 2.68 -6.74
CA GLU A 38 -3.39 3.71 -7.78
C GLU A 38 -2.01 3.98 -8.39
N ARG A 39 -0.93 3.55 -7.73
CA ARG A 39 0.46 3.72 -8.16
C ARG A 39 1.18 2.38 -8.24
N ILE A 40 1.19 1.79 -9.42
CA ILE A 40 1.71 0.45 -9.70
C ILE A 40 3.05 0.56 -10.41
N ILE A 41 4.06 -0.17 -9.94
CA ILE A 41 5.28 -0.42 -10.71
C ILE A 41 5.26 -1.85 -11.25
N SER A 42 5.62 -1.99 -12.52
CA SER A 42 5.74 -3.28 -13.20
C SER A 42 7.21 -3.65 -13.40
N LEU A 43 7.62 -4.82 -12.89
CA LEU A 43 8.99 -5.34 -13.04
C LEU A 43 9.18 -6.34 -14.20
N ALA A 44 8.23 -6.43 -15.14
CA ALA A 44 8.35 -7.28 -16.32
C ALA A 44 7.47 -6.82 -17.50
N PRO A 45 7.88 -7.09 -18.76
CA PRO A 45 7.05 -6.82 -19.94
C PRO A 45 5.66 -7.44 -19.84
N SER A 46 5.55 -8.74 -19.54
CA SER A 46 4.27 -9.45 -19.43
C SER A 46 3.30 -8.82 -18.42
N ILE A 47 3.80 -8.39 -17.26
CA ILE A 47 3.00 -7.64 -16.28
C ILE A 47 2.50 -6.34 -16.88
N THR A 48 3.37 -5.58 -17.54
CA THR A 48 3.00 -4.29 -18.14
C THR A 48 1.88 -4.51 -19.14
N GLU A 49 2.00 -5.49 -20.03
CA GLU A 49 0.97 -5.81 -21.01
C GLU A 49 -0.36 -6.18 -20.36
N ILE A 50 -0.34 -7.01 -19.31
CA ILE A 50 -1.54 -7.38 -18.55
C ILE A 50 -2.20 -6.15 -17.91
N LEU A 51 -1.43 -5.30 -17.21
CA LEU A 51 -1.96 -4.12 -16.54
C LEU A 51 -2.62 -3.15 -17.54
N PHE A 52 -1.99 -2.93 -18.69
CA PHE A 52 -2.57 -2.08 -19.73
C PHE A 52 -3.81 -2.72 -20.36
N SER A 53 -3.81 -4.04 -20.60
CA SER A 53 -4.97 -4.77 -21.13
C SER A 53 -6.17 -4.74 -20.19
N LEU A 54 -5.94 -4.65 -18.88
CA LEU A 54 -6.98 -4.48 -17.86
C LEU A 54 -7.46 -3.03 -17.72
N GLY A 55 -6.97 -2.09 -18.53
CA GLY A 55 -7.32 -0.67 -18.41
C GLY A 55 -6.66 0.04 -17.23
N LEU A 56 -5.66 -0.57 -16.59
CA LEU A 56 -4.93 0.00 -15.44
C LEU A 56 -3.68 0.78 -15.86
N GLY A 57 -3.48 1.01 -17.17
CA GLY A 57 -2.29 1.65 -17.72
C GLY A 57 -1.99 3.01 -17.09
N ASP A 58 -2.99 3.79 -16.70
CA ASP A 58 -2.84 5.10 -16.05
C ASP A 58 -2.31 5.03 -14.61
N ARG A 59 -2.49 3.87 -13.96
CA ARG A 59 -1.96 3.59 -12.63
C ARG A 59 -0.51 3.10 -12.68
N VAL A 60 0.01 2.75 -13.86
CA VAL A 60 1.39 2.33 -14.03
C VAL A 60 2.31 3.55 -13.96
N VAL A 61 3.06 3.68 -12.86
CA VAL A 61 3.95 4.82 -12.61
C VAL A 61 5.41 4.54 -12.92
N GLY A 62 5.79 3.28 -13.17
CA GLY A 62 7.13 2.89 -13.55
C GLY A 62 7.18 1.50 -14.16
N VAL A 63 8.09 1.31 -15.13
CA VAL A 63 8.27 0.06 -15.87
C VAL A 63 9.75 -0.23 -16.10
N THR A 64 10.10 -1.48 -16.40
CA THR A 64 11.50 -1.82 -16.75
C THR A 64 11.90 -1.27 -18.12
N ASN A 65 13.20 -1.30 -18.38
CA ASN A 65 13.81 -0.94 -19.67
C ASN A 65 13.27 -1.79 -20.83
N PHE A 66 12.76 -2.99 -20.54
CA PHE A 66 12.29 -3.95 -21.53
C PHE A 66 10.79 -3.81 -21.86
N CYS A 67 10.06 -2.98 -21.10
CA CYS A 67 8.63 -2.79 -21.34
C CYS A 67 8.42 -1.78 -22.48
N ASP A 68 8.05 -2.26 -23.65
CA ASP A 68 7.88 -1.48 -24.88
C ASP A 68 6.47 -1.58 -25.50
N TYR A 69 5.62 -2.47 -24.95
CA TYR A 69 4.23 -2.66 -25.34
C TYR A 69 3.25 -2.50 -24.16
N PRO A 70 2.07 -1.88 -24.36
CA PRO A 70 1.69 -1.11 -25.55
C PRO A 70 2.54 0.17 -25.69
N LYS A 71 2.39 0.92 -26.79
CA LYS A 71 3.24 2.10 -27.07
C LYS A 71 3.20 3.14 -25.94
N GLU A 72 2.10 3.20 -25.19
CA GLU A 72 1.93 4.04 -24.02
C GLU A 72 2.92 3.69 -22.88
N ALA A 73 3.33 2.42 -22.76
CA ALA A 73 4.31 1.98 -21.76
C ALA A 73 5.70 2.63 -21.97
N LEU A 74 6.04 3.00 -23.21
CA LEU A 74 7.28 3.73 -23.52
C LEU A 74 7.33 5.12 -22.88
N LYS A 75 6.18 5.70 -22.53
CA LYS A 75 6.08 7.01 -21.85
C LYS A 75 6.29 6.91 -20.34
N ARG A 76 6.28 5.69 -19.77
CA ARG A 76 6.41 5.50 -18.32
C ARG A 76 7.88 5.61 -17.91
N PRO A 77 8.17 6.19 -16.73
CA PRO A 77 9.51 6.22 -16.17
C PRO A 77 10.17 4.84 -16.15
N LYS A 78 11.43 4.80 -16.60
CA LYS A 78 12.23 3.58 -16.60
C LYS A 78 12.94 3.41 -15.27
N ILE A 79 12.83 2.22 -14.70
CA ILE A 79 13.37 1.88 -13.36
C ILE A 79 14.53 0.88 -13.43
N GLY A 80 15.09 0.62 -14.62
CA GLY A 80 16.19 -0.32 -14.80
C GLY A 80 15.75 -1.68 -15.34
N GLY A 81 16.56 -2.71 -15.10
CA GLY A 81 16.32 -4.06 -15.60
C GLY A 81 15.30 -4.85 -14.76
N MET A 82 14.90 -6.02 -15.27
CA MET A 82 14.05 -6.95 -14.50
C MET A 82 14.82 -7.57 -13.33
N THR A 83 16.08 -7.96 -13.54
CA THR A 83 16.88 -8.63 -12.52
C THR A 83 17.62 -7.68 -11.58
N ASN A 84 17.81 -6.43 -11.99
CA ASN A 84 18.48 -5.40 -11.21
C ASN A 84 17.80 -4.03 -11.41
N PRO A 85 16.58 -3.85 -10.88
CA PRO A 85 15.91 -2.56 -10.91
C PRO A 85 16.57 -1.58 -9.90
N SER A 86 16.50 -0.28 -10.20
CA SER A 86 16.93 0.77 -9.29
C SER A 86 15.91 0.96 -8.17
N LEU A 87 16.27 0.55 -6.95
CA LEU A 87 15.43 0.75 -5.77
C LEU A 87 15.20 2.24 -5.46
N GLU A 88 16.20 3.08 -5.72
CA GLU A 88 16.07 4.54 -5.55
C GLU A 88 15.01 5.11 -6.49
N ALA A 89 15.03 4.71 -7.77
CA ALA A 89 14.02 5.13 -8.73
C ALA A 89 12.62 4.65 -8.33
N ILE A 90 12.51 3.40 -7.85
CA ILE A 90 11.26 2.83 -7.33
C ILE A 90 10.75 3.66 -6.14
N VAL A 91 11.56 3.90 -5.11
CA VAL A 91 11.17 4.67 -3.92
C VAL A 91 10.72 6.09 -4.29
N ARG A 92 11.47 6.75 -5.19
CA ARG A 92 11.15 8.11 -5.66
C ARG A 92 9.77 8.20 -6.33
N LEU A 93 9.33 7.12 -6.98
CA LEU A 93 8.01 7.07 -7.62
C LEU A 93 6.86 6.86 -6.62
N ARG A 94 7.16 6.58 -5.34
CA ARG A 94 6.16 6.35 -4.27
C ARG A 94 5.06 5.39 -4.71
N PRO A 95 5.39 4.14 -5.07
CA PRO A 95 4.39 3.15 -5.47
C PRO A 95 3.54 2.73 -4.26
N ASP A 96 2.30 2.36 -4.53
CA ASP A 96 1.46 1.63 -3.58
C ASP A 96 1.81 0.15 -3.62
N ILE A 97 2.17 -0.37 -4.80
CA ILE A 97 2.51 -1.77 -5.03
C ILE A 97 3.54 -1.92 -6.16
N VAL A 98 4.44 -2.90 -5.99
CA VAL A 98 5.35 -3.36 -7.03
C VAL A 98 4.96 -4.79 -7.43
N VAL A 99 4.76 -5.02 -8.71
CA VAL A 99 4.39 -6.33 -9.26
C VAL A 99 5.62 -6.98 -9.89
N LEU A 100 5.89 -8.23 -9.51
CA LEU A 100 7.06 -9.02 -9.88
C LEU A 100 6.65 -10.39 -10.43
N THR A 101 7.54 -11.05 -11.16
CA THR A 101 7.43 -12.44 -11.59
C THR A 101 8.48 -13.30 -10.88
N THR A 102 8.13 -14.53 -10.54
CA THR A 102 9.05 -15.49 -9.92
C THR A 102 10.24 -15.84 -10.82
N ASP A 103 10.01 -16.01 -12.13
CA ASP A 103 11.04 -16.42 -13.09
C ASP A 103 11.93 -15.26 -13.59
N GLY A 104 11.40 -14.03 -13.57
CA GLY A 104 12.02 -12.85 -14.18
C GLY A 104 12.69 -11.91 -13.18
N ASN A 105 12.37 -12.02 -11.89
CA ASN A 105 12.91 -11.16 -10.83
C ASN A 105 13.56 -12.02 -9.73
N PRO A 106 14.84 -11.78 -9.37
CA PRO A 106 15.47 -12.47 -8.25
C PRO A 106 14.71 -12.22 -6.95
N GLY A 107 14.56 -13.25 -6.11
CA GLY A 107 13.84 -13.15 -4.82
C GLY A 107 14.40 -12.06 -3.90
N GLU A 108 15.71 -11.80 -3.96
CA GLU A 108 16.37 -10.72 -3.21
C GLU A 108 15.75 -9.34 -3.51
N ILE A 109 15.26 -9.12 -4.74
CA ILE A 109 14.60 -7.85 -5.10
C ILE A 109 13.31 -7.69 -4.29
N GLU A 110 12.52 -8.75 -4.16
CA GLU A 110 11.30 -8.71 -3.36
C GLU A 110 11.61 -8.45 -1.87
N GLU A 111 12.60 -9.15 -1.32
CA GLU A 111 13.05 -8.98 0.06
C GLU A 111 13.49 -7.55 0.34
N ARG A 112 14.29 -6.96 -0.56
CA ARG A 112 14.76 -5.58 -0.43
C ARG A 112 13.61 -4.57 -0.52
N LEU A 113 12.64 -4.78 -1.40
CA LEU A 113 11.44 -3.93 -1.49
C LEU A 113 10.60 -4.00 -0.22
N LYS A 114 10.38 -5.21 0.32
CA LYS A 114 9.70 -5.40 1.60
C LYS A 114 10.45 -4.72 2.75
N GLY A 115 11.78 -4.81 2.77
CA GLY A 115 12.63 -4.13 3.75
C GLY A 115 12.51 -2.60 3.71
N LEU A 116 12.11 -2.03 2.58
CA LEU A 116 11.81 -0.60 2.41
C LEU A 116 10.35 -0.25 2.74
N GLY A 117 9.54 -1.20 3.21
CA GLY A 117 8.12 -1.02 3.51
C GLY A 117 7.24 -0.92 2.26
N ILE A 118 7.73 -1.36 1.09
CA ILE A 118 6.99 -1.35 -0.16
C ILE A 118 6.23 -2.66 -0.31
N MET A 119 4.94 -2.58 -0.61
CA MET A 119 4.11 -3.75 -0.87
C MET A 119 4.51 -4.40 -2.20
N THR A 120 4.63 -5.72 -2.19
CA THR A 120 4.93 -6.52 -3.38
C THR A 120 3.81 -7.49 -3.69
N PHE A 121 3.60 -7.77 -4.97
CA PHE A 121 2.82 -8.90 -5.46
C PHE A 121 3.66 -9.68 -6.44
N VAL A 122 3.82 -10.98 -6.20
CA VAL A 122 4.59 -11.89 -7.05
C VAL A 122 3.60 -12.83 -7.73
N PHE A 123 3.72 -12.97 -9.05
CA PHE A 123 3.02 -14.01 -9.82
C PHE A 123 3.98 -15.07 -10.37
#